data_AF-A0A0A2CWG7-F1
#
_entry.id   AF-A0A0A2CWG7-F1
#
_cell.length_a   1.000
_cell.length_b   1.000
_cell.length_c   1.000
_cell.angle_alpha   90.00
_cell.angle_beta   90.00
_cell.angle_gamma   90.00
#
_symmetry.space_group_name_H-M   'P 1'
#
loop_
_entity.id
_entity.type
_entity.pdbx_description
1 polymer ?
#
loop_
_entity_poly.entity_id
_entity_poly.type
_entity_poly.pdbx_seq_one_letter_code
_entity_poly.pdbx_strand_id
1 'polypeptide(L)'
;MMERTLSCLHPNPGWEDTDCQDNASSINHSATDMVGKHCILELYDCDHTKLNDEAFLRTTITTAAKRAGATLLNLITHRFEPQGVTGLALLAESHLSIHTWPENGYAAVDVFTCGDQTMPERACELLRQELGAKSHALKSFQRETPAALATAIRHPKA
;
A
#
# COMPACT_ATOMS: atom_id res chain seq x y z
N MET A 1 -35.96 28.48 14.73
CA MET A 1 -36.34 27.16 14.19
C MET A 1 -35.06 26.41 13.89
N MET A 2 -34.99 25.14 14.29
CA MET A 2 -33.82 24.27 14.16
C MET A 2 -33.54 23.91 12.71
N GLU A 3 -32.28 23.95 12.30
CA GLU A 3 -31.76 23.03 11.29
C GLU A 3 -30.51 22.34 11.87
N ARG A 4 -30.57 21.02 11.89
CA ARG A 4 -29.46 20.13 12.27
C ARG A 4 -28.57 19.95 11.05
N THR A 5 -27.26 19.99 11.25
CA THR A 5 -26.31 19.31 10.36
C THR A 5 -25.40 18.44 11.21
N LEU A 6 -25.63 17.13 11.13
CA LEU A 6 -24.73 16.10 11.66
C LEU A 6 -23.56 15.93 10.70
N SER A 7 -22.33 16.13 11.17
CA SER A 7 -21.17 15.34 10.73
C SER A 7 -20.10 15.36 11.81
N CYS A 8 -20.37 14.62 12.87
CA CYS A 8 -19.32 14.08 13.72
C CYS A 8 -18.78 12.83 13.03
N LEU A 9 -17.46 12.79 12.81
CA LEU A 9 -16.55 11.65 13.04
C LEU A 9 -15.22 11.95 12.33
N HIS A 10 -14.30 12.57 13.08
CA HIS A 10 -12.86 12.28 13.17
C HIS A 10 -12.16 13.44 13.89
N PRO A 11 -11.75 13.29 15.16
CA PRO A 11 -10.84 14.23 15.81
C PRO A 11 -9.43 13.93 15.32
N ASN A 12 -8.80 14.87 14.62
CA ASN A 12 -7.38 14.80 14.27
C ASN A 12 -6.59 15.47 15.41
N PRO A 13 -5.85 14.75 16.26
CA PRO A 13 -5.10 15.36 17.34
C PRO A 13 -3.64 15.62 16.93
N GLY A 14 -3.15 16.83 17.17
CA GLY A 14 -1.74 17.08 17.48
C GLY A 14 -0.82 17.42 16.30
N TRP A 15 -0.92 18.65 15.80
CA TRP A 15 0.28 19.37 15.33
C TRP A 15 0.56 20.47 16.36
N GLU A 16 1.32 20.14 17.40
CA GLU A 16 2.05 21.14 18.18
C GLU A 16 3.52 21.07 17.76
N ASP A 17 4.05 22.23 17.37
CA ASP A 17 5.44 22.43 17.01
C ASP A 17 6.36 22.09 18.18
N THR A 18 7.40 21.29 17.96
CA THR A 18 8.54 21.25 18.87
C THR A 18 9.83 21.00 18.09
N ASP A 19 10.76 21.95 18.25
CA ASP A 19 12.12 21.94 17.73
C ASP A 19 12.96 20.83 18.36
N CYS A 20 13.70 20.07 17.53
CA CYS A 20 14.80 19.21 17.99
C CYS A 20 15.93 19.21 16.94
N GLN A 21 17.11 19.70 17.32
CA GLN A 21 18.34 19.72 16.53
C GLN A 21 19.08 18.35 16.53
N ASP A 22 19.57 17.99 15.34
CA ASP A 22 20.81 17.31 14.96
C ASP A 22 21.43 16.15 15.78
N ASN A 23 21.57 14.99 15.11
CA ASN A 23 22.92 14.48 14.77
C ASN A 23 22.85 13.44 13.63
N ALA A 24 23.26 13.84 12.42
CA ALA A 24 23.21 13.03 11.21
C ALA A 24 24.57 12.40 10.89
N SER A 25 24.64 11.07 10.81
CA SER A 25 25.59 10.39 9.92
C SER A 25 24.99 10.42 8.51
N SER A 26 25.39 11.42 7.73
CA SER A 26 24.83 11.76 6.43
C SER A 26 25.18 10.73 5.34
N ILE A 27 24.22 9.85 5.03
CA ILE A 27 24.19 9.16 3.74
C ILE A 27 23.40 10.07 2.79
N ASN A 28 24.10 10.73 1.87
CA ASN A 28 23.48 11.56 0.83
C ASN A 28 22.79 10.65 -0.19
N HIS A 29 21.45 10.57 -0.18
CA HIS A 29 20.67 10.06 -1.32
C HIS A 29 20.11 11.24 -2.10
N SER A 30 20.41 11.30 -3.39
CA SER A 30 19.81 12.28 -4.30
C SER A 30 18.34 11.92 -4.52
N ALA A 31 17.45 12.90 -4.51
CA ALA A 31 16.02 12.68 -4.79
C ALA A 31 15.74 12.17 -6.22
N THR A 32 16.75 12.22 -7.11
CA THR A 32 16.72 11.58 -8.44
C THR A 32 16.86 10.05 -8.39
N ASP A 33 17.34 9.49 -7.29
CA ASP A 33 17.70 8.07 -7.21
C ASP A 33 16.56 7.20 -6.66
N MET A 34 15.46 7.81 -6.21
CA MET A 34 14.27 7.08 -5.76
C MET A 34 13.38 6.69 -6.95
N VAL A 35 13.86 5.76 -7.77
CA VAL A 35 13.01 5.06 -8.73
C VAL A 35 12.15 4.08 -7.94
N GLY A 36 10.86 4.38 -7.84
CA GLY A 36 9.89 3.44 -7.29
C GLY A 36 9.28 2.59 -8.40
N LYS A 37 8.82 1.38 -8.09
CA LYS A 37 8.13 0.53 -9.04
C LYS A 37 6.70 0.26 -8.58
N HIS A 38 5.74 0.58 -9.43
CA HIS A 38 4.32 0.41 -9.15
C HIS A 38 3.73 -0.65 -10.07
N CYS A 39 3.33 -1.76 -9.49
CA CYS A 39 2.61 -2.83 -10.13
C CYS A 39 1.10 -2.65 -9.93
N ILE A 40 0.35 -2.63 -11.03
CA ILE A 40 -1.12 -2.71 -11.06
C ILE A 40 -1.47 -4.13 -11.48
N LEU A 41 -2.08 -4.87 -10.55
CA LEU A 41 -2.40 -6.28 -10.72
C LEU A 41 -3.92 -6.47 -10.66
N GLU A 42 -4.45 -7.03 -11.72
CA GLU A 42 -5.82 -7.48 -11.85
C GLU A 42 -5.85 -9.00 -11.69
N LEU A 43 -6.63 -9.52 -10.74
CA LEU A 43 -6.77 -10.96 -10.48
C LEU A 43 -8.19 -11.41 -10.79
N TYR A 44 -8.32 -12.46 -11.60
CA TYR A 44 -9.59 -13.00 -12.07
C TYR A 44 -9.76 -14.47 -11.68
N ASP A 45 -11.02 -14.89 -11.54
CA ASP A 45 -11.42 -16.26 -11.16
C ASP A 45 -10.75 -16.73 -9.85
N CYS A 46 -10.67 -15.84 -8.88
CA CYS A 46 -10.13 -16.11 -7.55
C CYS A 46 -11.09 -16.93 -6.69
N ASP A 47 -10.58 -17.46 -5.59
CA ASP A 47 -11.38 -18.13 -4.57
C ASP A 47 -12.28 -17.12 -3.84
N HIS A 48 -13.59 -17.24 -4.07
CA HIS A 48 -14.63 -16.39 -3.50
C HIS A 48 -14.61 -16.36 -1.97
N THR A 49 -14.25 -17.47 -1.32
CA THR A 49 -14.20 -17.55 0.15
C THR A 49 -13.02 -16.75 0.70
N LYS A 50 -11.86 -16.85 0.04
CA LYS A 50 -10.65 -16.11 0.40
C LYS A 50 -10.79 -14.61 0.15
N LEU A 51 -11.48 -14.22 -0.92
CA LEU A 51 -11.78 -12.82 -1.22
C LEU A 51 -12.67 -12.16 -0.14
N ASN A 52 -13.48 -12.93 0.58
CA ASN A 52 -14.36 -12.41 1.62
C ASN A 52 -13.83 -12.61 3.05
N ASP A 53 -12.64 -13.21 3.20
CA ASP A 53 -12.02 -13.47 4.49
C ASP A 53 -11.01 -12.38 4.83
N GLU A 54 -11.42 -11.44 5.70
CA GLU A 54 -10.57 -10.34 6.15
C GLU A 54 -9.32 -10.83 6.89
N ALA A 55 -9.43 -11.86 7.73
CA ALA A 55 -8.29 -12.35 8.52
C ALA A 55 -7.24 -13.02 7.62
N PHE A 56 -7.71 -13.78 6.63
CA PHE A 56 -6.86 -14.32 5.57
C PHE A 56 -6.15 -13.19 4.81
N LEU A 57 -6.91 -12.20 4.31
CA LEU A 57 -6.33 -11.09 3.56
C LEU A 57 -5.30 -10.30 4.36
N ARG A 58 -5.54 -10.05 5.65
CA ARG A 58 -4.55 -9.41 6.53
C ARG A 58 -3.23 -10.16 6.57
N THR A 59 -3.30 -11.49 6.69
CA THR A 59 -2.12 -12.37 6.73
C THR A 59 -1.41 -12.40 5.38
N THR A 60 -2.18 -12.51 4.29
CA THR A 60 -1.67 -12.57 2.92
C THR A 60 -0.98 -11.28 2.50
N ILE A 61 -1.59 -10.11 2.78
CA ILE A 61 -0.98 -8.79 2.52
C ILE A 61 0.33 -8.63 3.29
N THR A 62 0.33 -9.00 4.58
CA THR A 62 1.54 -8.91 5.42
C THR A 62 2.67 -9.78 4.87
N THR A 63 2.33 -10.98 4.40
CA THR A 63 3.30 -11.92 3.82
C THR A 63 3.80 -11.42 2.46
N ALA A 64 2.91 -10.86 1.63
CA ALA A 64 3.26 -10.23 0.36
C ALA A 64 4.26 -9.09 0.55
N ALA A 65 4.00 -8.17 1.49
CA ALA A 65 4.90 -7.06 1.80
C ALA A 65 6.31 -7.56 2.21
N LYS A 66 6.38 -8.54 3.11
CA LYS A 66 7.65 -9.17 3.52
C LYS A 66 8.35 -9.84 2.33
N ARG A 67 7.61 -10.50 1.45
CA ARG A 67 8.15 -11.20 0.28
C ARG A 67 8.70 -10.26 -0.78
N ALA A 68 8.13 -9.06 -0.89
CA ALA A 68 8.65 -7.97 -1.71
C ALA A 68 9.88 -7.29 -1.10
N GLY A 69 10.28 -7.64 0.13
CA GLY A 69 11.37 -6.95 0.84
C GLY A 69 10.96 -5.58 1.38
N ALA A 70 9.66 -5.30 1.47
CA ALA A 70 9.17 -4.03 1.98
C ALA A 70 8.93 -4.07 3.50
N THR A 71 9.21 -2.95 4.16
CA THR A 71 8.91 -2.76 5.59
C THR A 71 7.47 -2.31 5.76
N LEU A 72 6.64 -3.18 6.36
CA LEU A 72 5.26 -2.88 6.73
C LEU A 72 5.23 -2.01 7.98
N LEU A 73 4.68 -0.80 7.88
CA LEU A 73 4.49 0.12 9.01
C LEU A 73 3.11 -0.07 9.67
N ASN A 74 2.06 -0.17 8.85
CA ASN A 74 0.69 -0.33 9.33
C ASN A 74 -0.16 -1.09 8.31
N LEU A 75 -1.21 -1.77 8.76
CA LEU A 75 -2.18 -2.45 7.91
C LEU A 75 -3.60 -2.21 8.41
N ILE A 76 -4.36 -1.49 7.59
CA ILE A 76 -5.78 -1.22 7.81
C ILE A 76 -6.58 -2.10 6.84
N THR A 77 -7.63 -2.72 7.36
CA THR A 77 -8.59 -3.49 6.56
C THR A 77 -9.99 -3.08 6.90
N HIS A 78 -10.89 -3.23 5.93
CA HIS A 78 -12.31 -3.01 6.11
C HIS A 78 -13.08 -4.03 5.29
N ARG A 79 -13.89 -4.85 5.96
CA ARG A 79 -14.85 -5.73 5.33
C ARG A 79 -16.18 -4.99 5.12
N PHE A 80 -16.72 -5.10 3.91
CA PHE A 80 -18.00 -4.53 3.51
C PHE A 80 -19.14 -5.55 3.66
N GLU A 81 -20.35 -5.02 3.77
CA GLU A 81 -21.60 -5.79 3.71
C GLU A 81 -22.26 -5.59 2.32
N PRO A 82 -22.75 -6.65 1.67
CA PRO A 82 -22.83 -8.03 2.17
C PRO A 82 -21.51 -8.81 2.09
N GLN A 83 -20.52 -8.33 1.32
CA GLN A 83 -19.24 -9.03 1.15
C GLN A 83 -18.17 -8.10 0.56
N GLY A 84 -16.93 -8.59 0.56
CA GLY A 84 -15.75 -7.92 0.01
C GLY A 84 -14.94 -7.21 1.08
N VAL A 85 -13.66 -7.02 0.79
CA VAL A 85 -12.67 -6.44 1.70
C VAL A 85 -11.81 -5.45 0.93
N THR A 86 -11.50 -4.34 1.58
CA THR A 86 -10.40 -3.46 1.19
C THR A 86 -9.30 -3.55 2.22
N GLY A 87 -8.06 -3.67 1.77
CA GLY A 87 -6.87 -3.64 2.60
C GLY A 87 -5.88 -2.61 2.10
N LEU A 88 -5.27 -1.86 3.02
CA LEU A 88 -4.21 -0.90 2.75
C LEU A 88 -3.06 -1.12 3.73
N ALA A 89 -1.94 -1.60 3.18
CA ALA A 89 -0.66 -1.69 3.87
C ALA A 89 0.15 -0.41 3.60
N LEU A 90 0.42 0.33 4.66
CA LEU A 90 1.39 1.42 4.66
C LEU A 90 2.79 0.82 4.74
N LEU A 91 3.61 1.09 3.72
CA LEU A 91 5.00 0.69 3.68
C LEU A 91 5.88 1.91 3.99
N ALA A 92 7.14 1.69 4.37
CA ALA A 92 8.05 2.76 4.80
C ALA A 92 8.08 3.99 3.86
N GLU A 93 7.99 3.77 2.55
CA GLU A 93 8.09 4.84 1.55
C GLU A 93 7.04 4.72 0.42
N SER A 94 6.04 3.85 0.58
CA SER A 94 5.10 3.47 -0.48
C SER A 94 3.83 2.82 0.10
N HIS A 95 3.11 2.01 -0.69
CA HIS A 95 1.91 1.33 -0.23
C HIS A 95 1.63 0.03 -1.00
N LEU A 96 0.81 -0.82 -0.39
CA LEU A 96 0.15 -1.94 -1.07
C LEU A 96 -1.34 -1.85 -0.75
N SER A 97 -2.20 -1.79 -1.78
CA SER A 97 -3.65 -1.84 -1.63
C SER A 97 -4.23 -3.07 -2.31
N ILE A 98 -5.34 -3.56 -1.77
CA ILE A 98 -6.16 -4.61 -2.37
C ILE A 98 -7.63 -4.27 -2.17
N HIS A 99 -8.41 -4.47 -3.23
CA HIS A 99 -9.86 -4.37 -3.23
C HIS A 99 -10.42 -5.66 -3.83
N THR A 100 -11.38 -6.29 -3.16
CA THR A 100 -11.93 -7.58 -3.60
C THR A 100 -13.43 -7.48 -3.88
N TRP A 101 -13.87 -8.20 -4.92
CA TRP A 101 -15.28 -8.39 -5.26
C TRP A 101 -15.56 -9.91 -5.32
N PRO A 102 -15.90 -10.53 -4.17
CA PRO A 102 -16.16 -11.96 -4.09
C PRO A 102 -17.23 -12.44 -5.07
N GLU A 103 -18.29 -11.67 -5.35
CA GLU A 103 -19.33 -11.98 -6.33
C GLU A 103 -18.78 -12.28 -7.73
N ASN A 104 -17.68 -11.61 -8.09
CA ASN A 104 -17.10 -11.66 -9.42
C ASN A 104 -15.81 -12.50 -9.46
N GLY A 105 -15.40 -13.08 -8.33
CA GLY A 105 -14.10 -13.77 -8.23
C GLY A 105 -12.93 -12.84 -8.56
N TYR A 106 -13.04 -11.54 -8.27
CA TYR A 106 -12.13 -10.51 -8.75
C TYR A 106 -11.42 -9.78 -7.60
N ALA A 107 -10.15 -9.45 -7.80
CA ALA A 107 -9.42 -8.53 -6.94
C ALA A 107 -8.55 -7.57 -7.75
N ALA A 108 -8.59 -6.30 -7.37
CA ALA A 108 -7.67 -5.27 -7.85
C ALA A 108 -6.60 -5.04 -6.78
N VAL A 109 -5.33 -5.05 -7.19
CA VAL A 109 -4.18 -4.92 -6.30
C VAL A 109 -3.21 -3.89 -6.85
N ASP A 110 -2.79 -2.98 -5.99
CA ASP A 110 -1.66 -2.08 -6.26
C ASP A 110 -0.50 -2.46 -5.35
N VAL A 111 0.66 -2.71 -5.94
CA VAL A 111 1.90 -2.88 -5.18
C VAL A 111 2.87 -1.79 -5.62
N PHE A 112 3.03 -0.78 -4.79
CA PHE A 112 4.02 0.26 -5.01
C PHE A 112 5.15 0.07 -4.00
N THR A 113 6.38 -0.06 -4.47
CA THR A 113 7.58 -0.12 -3.61
C THR A 113 8.64 0.86 -4.09
N CYS A 114 9.41 1.38 -3.14
CA CYS A 114 10.54 2.28 -3.40
C CYS A 114 11.85 1.57 -3.06
N GLY A 115 12.90 1.84 -3.82
CA GLY A 115 14.25 1.32 -3.61
C GLY A 115 14.58 0.05 -4.41
N ASP A 116 15.82 -0.02 -4.87
CA ASP A 116 16.32 -1.04 -5.81
C ASP A 116 16.30 -2.48 -5.28
N GLN A 117 16.23 -2.64 -3.96
CA GLN A 117 16.21 -3.96 -3.32
C GLN A 117 14.80 -4.54 -3.20
N THR A 118 13.76 -3.74 -3.45
CA THR A 118 12.38 -4.20 -3.36
C THR A 118 11.93 -4.86 -4.66
N MET A 119 11.10 -5.89 -4.53
CA MET A 119 10.60 -6.67 -5.67
C MET A 119 9.07 -6.76 -5.61
N PRO A 120 8.34 -5.74 -6.11
CA PRO A 120 6.88 -5.70 -6.02
C PRO A 120 6.22 -6.87 -6.77
N GLU A 121 6.84 -7.39 -7.84
CA GLU A 121 6.32 -8.55 -8.57
C GLU A 121 6.28 -9.81 -7.72
N ARG A 122 7.17 -9.95 -6.71
CA ARG A 122 7.13 -11.07 -5.78
C ARG A 122 5.92 -11.00 -4.84
N ALA A 123 5.49 -9.79 -4.46
CA ALA A 123 4.23 -9.60 -3.75
C ALA A 123 3.04 -9.93 -4.66
N CYS A 124 3.05 -9.46 -5.91
CA CYS A 124 2.01 -9.75 -6.89
C CYS A 124 1.84 -11.26 -7.12
N GLU A 125 2.94 -12.00 -7.30
CA GLU A 125 2.89 -13.44 -7.52
C GLU A 125 2.38 -14.19 -6.29
N LEU A 126 2.79 -13.77 -5.09
CA LEU A 126 2.27 -14.36 -3.84
C LEU A 126 0.75 -14.14 -3.73
N LEU A 127 0.28 -12.91 -3.97
CA LEU A 127 -1.14 -12.59 -3.92
C LEU A 127 -1.94 -13.39 -4.96
N ARG A 128 -1.41 -13.55 -6.17
CA ARG A 128 -2.02 -14.38 -7.23
C ARG A 128 -2.19 -15.83 -6.79
N GLN A 129 -1.14 -16.42 -6.20
CA GLN A 129 -1.16 -17.81 -5.73
C GLN A 129 -2.11 -18.00 -4.55
N GLU A 130 -2.01 -17.15 -3.53
CA GLU A 130 -2.78 -17.26 -2.30
C GLU A 130 -4.27 -17.05 -2.54
N LEU A 131 -4.64 -16.10 -3.41
CA LEU A 131 -6.04 -15.85 -3.79
C LEU A 131 -6.59 -16.89 -4.79
N GLY A 132 -5.76 -17.80 -5.28
CA GLY A 132 -6.18 -18.86 -6.20
C GLY A 132 -6.63 -18.33 -7.56
N ALA A 133 -6.08 -17.20 -8.01
CA ALA A 133 -6.45 -16.59 -9.29
C ALA A 133 -6.05 -17.48 -10.48
N LYS A 134 -7.01 -17.81 -11.34
CA LYS A 134 -6.75 -18.61 -12.56
C LYS A 134 -6.21 -17.76 -13.71
N SER A 135 -6.56 -16.48 -13.74
CA SER A 135 -6.10 -15.52 -14.73
C SER A 135 -5.71 -14.21 -14.05
N HIS A 136 -4.80 -13.46 -14.64
CA HIS A 136 -4.37 -12.16 -14.13
C HIS A 136 -3.88 -11.24 -15.26
N ALA A 137 -3.92 -9.94 -15.02
CA ALA A 137 -3.22 -8.94 -15.82
C ALA A 137 -2.31 -8.10 -14.91
N LEU A 138 -1.04 -8.00 -15.28
CA LEU A 138 -0.05 -7.22 -14.53
C LEU A 138 0.49 -6.10 -15.42
N LYS A 139 0.38 -4.85 -14.97
CA LYS A 139 1.05 -3.69 -15.56
C LYS A 139 2.06 -3.17 -14.55
N SER A 140 3.25 -2.80 -15.03
CA SER A 140 4.30 -2.24 -14.17
C SER A 140 4.74 -0.89 -14.70
N PHE A 141 4.89 0.07 -13.79
CA PHE A 141 5.30 1.44 -14.08
C PHE A 141 6.50 1.81 -13.22
N GLN A 142 7.45 2.52 -13.81
CA GLN A 142 8.47 3.22 -13.05
C GLN A 142 7.91 4.56 -12.57
N ARG A 143 8.08 4.83 -11.29
CA ARG A 143 7.67 6.04 -10.59
C ARG A 143 8.95 6.85 -10.38
N GLU A 144 9.10 7.90 -11.18
CA GLU A 144 10.28 8.76 -11.15
C GLU A 144 9.89 10.15 -10.68
N THR A 145 10.76 10.77 -9.87
CA THR A 145 10.65 12.20 -9.59
C THR A 145 11.30 12.96 -10.74
N PRO A 146 10.60 13.90 -11.40
CA PRO A 146 11.20 14.73 -12.43
C PRO A 146 12.48 15.39 -11.92
N ALA A 147 13.55 15.37 -12.71
CA ALA A 147 14.86 15.92 -12.31
C ALA A 147 14.78 17.40 -11.85
N ALA A 148 13.82 18.17 -12.38
CA ALA A 148 13.56 19.54 -11.97
C ALA A 148 13.03 19.69 -10.53
N LEU A 149 12.49 18.64 -9.92
CA LEU A 149 11.92 18.62 -8.56
C LEU A 149 12.86 17.94 -7.55
N ALA A 150 13.96 17.33 -7.99
CA ALA A 150 14.88 16.56 -7.15
C ALA A 150 15.86 17.43 -6.33
N THR A 151 15.55 18.69 -6.10
CA THR A 151 16.36 19.63 -5.30
C THR A 151 15.96 19.68 -3.82
N ALA A 152 14.82 19.08 -3.44
CA ALA A 152 14.33 19.08 -2.06
C ALA A 152 14.84 17.85 -1.30
N ILE A 153 15.69 18.07 -0.30
CA ILE A 153 16.11 17.03 0.66
C ILE A 153 14.93 16.75 1.58
N ARG A 154 14.39 15.54 1.55
CA ARG A 154 13.37 15.11 2.52
C ARG A 154 14.08 14.74 3.82
N HIS A 155 13.92 15.55 4.85
CA HIS A 155 14.30 15.17 6.21
C HIS A 155 13.16 14.33 6.81
N PRO A 156 13.34 13.02 7.03
CA PRO A 156 12.37 12.26 7.81
C PRO A 156 12.39 12.81 9.23
N LYS A 157 11.28 13.43 9.67
CA LYS A 157 11.06 13.68 11.10
C LYS A 157 10.79 12.32 11.75
N ALA A 158 11.67 11.92 12.67
CA ALA A 158 11.52 10.74 13.51
C ALA A 158 10.33 10.86 14.46
#